data_AF-M5CCI6-F1
#
_entry.id   AF-M5CCI6-F1
#
_cell.length_a   1.000
_cell.length_b   1.000
_cell.length_c   1.000
_cell.angle_alpha   90.00
_cell.angle_beta   90.00
_cell.angle_gamma   90.00
#
_symmetry.space_group_name_H-M   'P 1'
#
loop_
_entity.id
_entity.type
_entity.pdbx_description
1 polymer ?
#
loop_
_entity_poly.entity_id
_entity_poly.type
_entity_poly.pdbx_seq_one_letter_code
_entity_poly.pdbx_strand_id
1 'polypeptide(L)'
;MRAVQGFPEDFDGALTGAPAQFLSRQNGWNVHSGELNIDGYAPGETIPTSFFPLWAEEVTSQCDELDGVKDGVISNPHLCSPDTSTAVCGGANASAYINSTTCLTNSQQTTLQAMYKNWTSTETGELLFPAQQPGSESGWEHLMDGTVFQPGSDFFLYQVYNYTTVQPSLRVNATELERITIIGDETDPGLGNAVNPDLSPFFSRGGKLLAYHGTGDSNIPFVSSTLYYEKVREFFNSSTAWRDSYRLFVIPGMGHCQGNGADGLGGSIQSDDSQGGNGQSMIFDADHDAVLALIRWVENDTAPTSIIGAKYVNSNRTAGVEYSRVLCPYPQEGKYIGGDSSTATSYECQ
;
A
#
# COMPACT_ATOMS: atom_id res chain seq x y z
N MET A 1 -9.93 9.48 6.81
CA MET A 1 -9.93 8.68 8.07
C MET A 1 -10.15 9.53 9.31
N ARG A 2 -9.26 10.47 9.66
CA ARG A 2 -9.41 11.28 10.88
C ARG A 2 -10.76 12.01 10.98
N ALA A 3 -11.21 12.66 9.91
CA ALA A 3 -12.52 13.32 9.88
C ALA A 3 -13.67 12.34 10.15
N VAL A 4 -13.67 11.19 9.47
CA VAL A 4 -14.67 10.13 9.67
C VAL A 4 -14.77 9.67 11.14
N GLN A 5 -13.65 9.59 11.87
CA GLN A 5 -13.63 9.16 13.27
C GLN A 5 -13.89 10.29 14.28
N GLY A 6 -13.28 11.45 14.08
CA GLY A 6 -13.25 12.54 15.07
C GLY A 6 -14.22 13.69 14.80
N PHE A 7 -14.64 13.84 13.55
CA PHE A 7 -15.54 14.92 13.08
C PHE A 7 -16.59 14.32 12.15
N PRO A 8 -17.39 13.37 12.66
CA PRO A 8 -18.22 12.53 11.81
C PRO A 8 -19.18 13.38 10.96
N GLU A 9 -19.64 14.53 11.48
CA GLU A 9 -20.56 15.49 10.84
C GLU A 9 -20.00 16.27 9.65
N ASP A 10 -18.68 16.29 9.44
CA ASP A 10 -18.06 17.10 8.38
C ASP A 10 -18.34 16.58 6.97
N PHE A 11 -18.66 15.29 6.83
CA PHE A 11 -18.88 14.63 5.55
C PHE A 11 -20.05 13.63 5.61
N ASP A 12 -20.81 13.54 4.53
CA ASP A 12 -21.77 12.45 4.28
C ASP A 12 -21.11 11.25 3.58
N GLY A 13 -20.07 11.52 2.78
CA GLY A 13 -19.25 10.51 2.11
C GLY A 13 -17.77 10.86 2.18
N ALA A 14 -16.91 9.86 2.41
CA ALA A 14 -15.46 10.03 2.40
C ALA A 14 -14.78 9.03 1.47
N LEU A 15 -13.99 9.53 0.53
CA LEU A 15 -13.06 8.73 -0.29
C LEU A 15 -11.65 8.80 0.32
N THR A 16 -11.03 7.66 0.57
CA THR A 16 -9.69 7.59 1.18
C THR A 16 -8.76 6.65 0.40
N GLY A 17 -7.71 7.21 -0.21
CA GLY A 17 -6.69 6.45 -0.94
C GLY A 17 -5.42 6.27 -0.11
N ALA A 18 -4.85 5.07 -0.10
CA ALA A 18 -3.60 4.71 0.58
C ALA A 18 -3.43 5.40 1.96
N PRO A 19 -4.39 5.20 2.89
CA PRO A 19 -4.48 6.04 4.08
C PRO A 19 -3.33 5.83 5.08
N ALA A 20 -2.59 6.90 5.39
CA ALA A 20 -1.57 6.95 6.46
C ALA A 20 -2.19 7.03 7.88
N GLN A 21 -3.15 6.17 8.19
CA GLN A 21 -3.99 6.27 9.39
C GLN A 21 -3.29 5.88 10.69
N PHE A 22 -2.27 5.03 10.61
CA PHE A 22 -1.42 4.63 11.74
C PHE A 22 -0.22 5.57 11.85
N LEU A 23 -0.44 6.88 11.89
CA LEU A 23 0.62 7.89 11.69
C LEU A 23 1.90 7.62 12.49
N SER A 24 1.79 7.38 13.79
CA SER A 24 2.98 7.16 14.63
C SER A 24 3.72 5.86 14.26
N ARG A 25 2.99 4.75 14.11
CA ARG A 25 3.59 3.47 13.70
C ARG A 25 4.09 3.44 12.26
N GLN A 26 3.43 4.14 11.34
CA GLN A 26 3.88 4.33 9.96
C GLN A 26 5.19 5.12 9.93
N ASN A 27 5.32 6.17 10.72
CA ASN A 27 6.57 6.91 10.81
C ASN A 27 7.69 6.06 11.45
N GLY A 28 7.36 5.24 12.46
CA GLY A 28 8.25 4.20 12.98
C GLY A 28 8.71 3.23 11.89
N TRP A 29 7.77 2.75 11.08
CA TRP A 29 8.03 1.87 9.94
C TRP A 29 8.90 2.52 8.86
N ASN A 30 8.70 3.81 8.58
CA ASN A 30 9.52 4.57 7.63
C ASN A 30 10.98 4.63 8.08
N VAL A 31 11.23 4.82 9.39
CA VAL A 31 12.58 4.78 9.95
C VAL A 31 13.13 3.35 9.90
N HIS A 32 12.37 2.38 10.38
CA HIS A 32 12.77 0.97 10.41
C HIS A 32 13.14 0.45 9.01
N SER A 33 12.28 0.69 8.02
CA SER A 33 12.48 0.27 6.62
C SER A 33 13.75 0.88 6.04
N GLY A 34 13.98 2.18 6.27
CA GLY A 34 15.22 2.83 5.85
C GLY A 34 16.45 2.18 6.49
N GLU A 35 16.42 1.95 7.81
CA GLU A 35 17.50 1.33 8.57
C GLU A 35 17.87 -0.08 8.06
N LEU A 36 16.92 -0.83 7.48
CA LEU A 36 17.21 -2.13 6.88
C LEU A 36 18.29 -2.08 5.78
N ASN A 37 18.49 -0.94 5.12
CA ASN A 37 19.48 -0.78 4.05
C ASN A 37 20.61 0.22 4.36
N ILE A 38 20.71 0.73 5.59
CA ILE A 38 21.77 1.66 6.01
C ILE A 38 22.99 0.89 6.51
N ASP A 39 24.20 1.31 6.10
CA ASP A 39 25.45 0.74 6.59
C ASP A 39 25.56 0.83 8.12
N GLY A 40 25.91 -0.28 8.77
CA GLY A 40 25.94 -0.42 10.22
C GLY A 40 24.59 -0.66 10.91
N TYR A 41 23.46 -0.60 10.17
CA TYR A 41 22.12 -0.94 10.66
C TYR A 41 21.51 -2.15 9.96
N ALA A 42 21.86 -2.35 8.69
CA ALA A 42 21.38 -3.48 7.90
C ALA A 42 21.65 -4.82 8.61
N PRO A 43 20.69 -5.78 8.58
CA PRO A 43 20.89 -7.10 9.17
C PRO A 43 22.05 -7.90 8.54
N GLY A 44 22.36 -7.61 7.28
CA GLY A 44 23.55 -8.11 6.57
C GLY A 44 24.35 -6.96 5.97
N GLU A 45 24.52 -6.96 4.65
CA GLU A 45 25.15 -5.87 3.91
C GLU A 45 24.10 -5.01 3.20
N THR A 46 24.40 -3.72 3.01
CA THR A 46 23.58 -2.82 2.19
C THR A 46 23.48 -3.34 0.76
N ILE A 47 22.26 -3.30 0.23
CA ILE A 47 21.92 -3.60 -1.16
C ILE A 47 22.04 -2.31 -1.97
N PRO A 48 22.80 -2.30 -3.09
CA PRO A 48 22.81 -1.18 -4.02
C PRO A 48 21.40 -0.89 -4.51
N THR A 49 20.91 0.34 -4.40
CA THR A 49 19.53 0.70 -4.77
C THR A 49 19.20 0.40 -6.24
N SER A 50 20.20 0.43 -7.13
CA SER A 50 20.08 0.02 -8.53
C SER A 50 19.70 -1.46 -8.71
N PHE A 51 19.78 -2.28 -7.67
CA PHE A 51 19.32 -3.66 -7.68
C PHE A 51 17.79 -3.79 -7.59
N PHE A 52 17.10 -2.86 -6.90
CA PHE A 52 15.66 -3.01 -6.63
C PHE A 52 14.79 -3.09 -7.88
N PRO A 53 15.04 -2.33 -8.97
CA PRO A 53 14.29 -2.53 -10.22
C PRO A 53 14.51 -3.92 -10.85
N LEU A 54 15.72 -4.47 -10.78
CA LEU A 54 15.99 -5.83 -11.27
C LEU A 54 15.28 -6.89 -10.43
N TRP A 55 15.22 -6.66 -9.12
CA TRP A 55 14.49 -7.52 -8.20
C TRP A 55 12.98 -7.43 -8.39
N ALA A 56 12.44 -6.25 -8.69
CA ALA A 56 11.03 -6.09 -9.04
C ALA A 56 10.63 -6.95 -10.25
N GLU A 57 11.44 -6.94 -11.32
CA GLU A 57 11.23 -7.79 -12.49
C GLU A 57 11.28 -9.28 -12.15
N GLU A 58 12.27 -9.69 -11.34
CA GLU A 58 12.39 -11.07 -10.89
C GLU A 58 11.19 -11.51 -10.05
N VAL A 59 10.77 -10.70 -9.07
CA VAL A 59 9.61 -10.97 -8.21
C VAL A 59 8.34 -11.09 -9.03
N THR A 60 8.10 -10.16 -9.96
CA THR A 60 6.97 -10.24 -10.90
C THR A 60 7.04 -11.55 -11.70
N SER A 61 8.20 -11.92 -12.24
CA SER A 61 8.33 -13.15 -13.03
C SER A 61 8.02 -14.43 -12.24
N GLN A 62 8.28 -14.43 -10.93
CA GLN A 62 7.98 -15.55 -10.05
C GLN A 62 6.50 -15.63 -9.66
N CYS A 63 5.77 -14.51 -9.72
CA CYS A 63 4.48 -14.37 -9.06
C CYS A 63 3.30 -13.95 -9.96
N ASP A 64 3.56 -13.39 -11.14
CA ASP A 64 2.57 -12.95 -12.14
C ASP A 64 1.53 -14.04 -12.40
N GLU A 65 1.97 -15.24 -12.80
CA GLU A 65 1.05 -16.33 -13.19
C GLU A 65 0.35 -17.04 -12.02
N LEU A 66 0.53 -16.61 -10.76
CA LEU A 66 -0.13 -17.24 -9.60
C LEU A 66 -1.66 -17.03 -9.59
N ASP A 67 -2.15 -16.03 -10.32
CA ASP A 67 -3.58 -15.79 -10.52
C ASP A 67 -4.14 -16.45 -11.79
N GLY A 68 -3.28 -17.13 -12.57
CA GLY A 68 -3.62 -17.80 -13.82
C GLY A 68 -3.46 -16.93 -15.08
N VAL A 69 -2.94 -15.71 -14.96
CA VAL A 69 -2.71 -14.77 -16.06
C VAL A 69 -1.25 -14.33 -16.08
N LYS A 70 -0.67 -14.18 -17.28
CA LYS A 70 0.67 -13.60 -17.46
C LYS A 70 0.50 -12.18 -18.01
N ASP A 71 0.36 -11.19 -17.14
CA ASP A 71 0.11 -9.80 -17.52
C ASP A 71 1.05 -8.79 -16.84
N GLY A 72 2.02 -9.27 -16.07
CA GLY A 72 2.98 -8.46 -15.33
C GLY A 72 2.41 -7.84 -14.05
N VAL A 73 1.23 -8.29 -13.60
CA VAL A 73 0.57 -7.78 -12.39
C VAL A 73 0.45 -8.89 -11.35
N ILE A 74 1.02 -8.66 -10.17
CA ILE A 74 0.79 -9.55 -9.02
C ILE A 74 -0.61 -9.25 -8.46
N SER A 75 -1.63 -10.01 -8.88
CA SER A 75 -3.02 -9.75 -8.45
C SER A 75 -3.24 -9.90 -6.95
N ASN A 76 -2.59 -10.89 -6.33
CA ASN A 76 -2.67 -11.15 -4.90
C ASN A 76 -1.28 -11.46 -4.31
N PRO A 77 -0.61 -10.47 -3.69
CA PRO A 77 0.70 -10.67 -3.10
C PRO A 77 0.75 -11.72 -1.98
N HIS A 78 -0.38 -12.07 -1.35
CA HIS A 78 -0.40 -13.10 -0.30
C HIS A 78 -0.14 -14.51 -0.83
N LEU A 79 -0.32 -14.74 -2.14
CA LEU A 79 0.03 -16.00 -2.80
C LEU A 79 1.51 -16.04 -3.21
N CYS A 80 2.16 -14.89 -3.27
CA CYS A 80 3.53 -14.73 -3.72
C CYS A 80 4.51 -14.85 -2.55
N SER A 81 5.47 -15.76 -2.68
CA SER A 81 6.58 -15.91 -1.73
C SER A 81 7.89 -15.99 -2.52
N PRO A 82 8.50 -14.84 -2.87
CA PRO A 82 9.65 -14.81 -3.77
C PRO A 82 10.83 -15.64 -3.25
N ASP A 83 11.39 -16.49 -4.11
CA ASP A 83 12.65 -17.19 -3.87
C ASP A 83 13.82 -16.22 -4.01
N THR A 84 14.22 -15.63 -2.89
CA THR A 84 15.39 -14.73 -2.82
C THR A 84 16.72 -15.40 -3.19
N SER A 85 16.79 -16.73 -3.34
CA SER A 85 18.02 -17.40 -3.76
C SER A 85 18.37 -17.13 -5.22
N THR A 86 17.40 -16.72 -6.04
CA THR A 86 17.62 -16.35 -7.45
C THR A 86 18.40 -15.04 -7.60
N ALA A 87 18.46 -14.23 -6.54
CA ALA A 87 19.23 -13.01 -6.47
C ALA A 87 20.73 -13.22 -6.18
N VAL A 88 21.13 -14.40 -5.68
CA VAL A 88 22.48 -14.63 -5.14
C VAL A 88 23.48 -15.02 -6.24
N CYS A 89 24.68 -14.45 -6.17
CA CYS A 89 25.77 -14.79 -7.09
C CYS A 89 26.12 -16.28 -7.06
N GLY A 90 26.10 -16.92 -8.24
CA GLY A 90 26.41 -18.35 -8.36
C GLY A 90 25.32 -19.29 -7.84
N GLY A 91 24.11 -18.77 -7.60
CA GLY A 91 22.92 -19.57 -7.27
C GLY A 91 22.58 -20.58 -8.37
N ALA A 92 22.00 -21.72 -7.96
CA ALA A 92 21.62 -22.80 -8.88
C ALA A 92 20.48 -22.39 -9.84
N ASN A 93 19.63 -21.45 -9.42
CA ASN A 93 18.48 -20.95 -10.17
C ASN A 93 18.67 -19.46 -10.46
N ALA A 94 19.60 -19.12 -11.36
CA ALA A 94 19.87 -17.72 -11.69
C ALA A 94 18.65 -17.07 -12.37
N SER A 95 18.26 -15.90 -11.86
CA SER A 95 17.26 -15.02 -12.46
C SER A 95 17.64 -14.64 -13.91
N ALA A 96 16.64 -14.41 -14.76
CA ALA A 96 16.85 -13.86 -16.10
C ALA A 96 17.20 -12.35 -16.08
N TYR A 97 16.92 -11.67 -14.97
CA TYR A 97 17.07 -10.23 -14.80
C TYR A 97 18.34 -9.85 -14.02
N ILE A 98 18.91 -10.81 -13.28
CA ILE A 98 20.08 -10.61 -12.43
C ILE A 98 21.25 -11.41 -13.02
N ASN A 99 22.39 -10.75 -13.20
CA ASN A 99 23.58 -11.34 -13.83
C ASN A 99 24.77 -11.40 -12.86
N SER A 100 25.91 -11.89 -13.34
CA SER A 100 27.11 -12.10 -12.52
C SER A 100 27.73 -10.83 -11.94
N THR A 101 27.36 -9.64 -12.41
CA THR A 101 27.82 -8.35 -11.86
C THR A 101 26.74 -7.59 -11.08
N THR A 102 25.48 -8.01 -11.15
CA THR A 102 24.35 -7.37 -10.45
C THR A 102 23.74 -8.25 -9.36
N CYS A 103 24.19 -9.50 -9.21
CA CYS A 103 23.77 -10.40 -8.16
C CYS A 103 24.23 -9.97 -6.75
N LEU A 104 23.52 -10.47 -5.74
CA LEU A 104 23.76 -10.20 -4.34
C LEU A 104 24.74 -11.19 -3.70
N THR A 105 25.44 -10.73 -2.68
CA THR A 105 26.12 -11.61 -1.71
C THR A 105 25.09 -12.32 -0.82
N ASN A 106 25.50 -13.39 -0.13
CA ASN A 106 24.64 -14.02 0.89
C ASN A 106 24.28 -13.05 2.03
N SER A 107 25.16 -12.09 2.34
CA SER A 107 24.90 -11.07 3.35
C SER A 107 23.83 -10.08 2.88
N GLN A 108 23.91 -9.63 1.63
CA GLN A 108 22.87 -8.80 1.01
C GLN A 108 21.54 -9.55 0.87
N GLN A 109 21.55 -10.86 0.61
CA GLN A 109 20.33 -11.67 0.63
C GLN A 109 19.65 -11.66 2.01
N THR A 110 20.42 -11.66 3.09
CA THR A 110 19.87 -11.56 4.45
C THR A 110 19.12 -10.24 4.65
N THR A 111 19.68 -9.14 4.13
CA THR A 111 18.99 -7.83 4.08
C THR A 111 17.72 -7.89 3.24
N LEU A 112 17.77 -8.50 2.04
CA LEU A 112 16.64 -8.62 1.14
C LEU A 112 15.46 -9.38 1.79
N GLN A 113 15.76 -10.47 2.49
CA GLN A 113 14.77 -11.24 3.24
C GLN A 113 14.17 -10.47 4.42
N ALA A 114 14.90 -9.52 5.01
CA ALA A 114 14.40 -8.70 6.10
C ALA A 114 13.39 -7.64 5.62
N MET A 115 13.51 -7.15 4.39
CA MET A 115 12.60 -6.16 3.81
C MET A 115 11.15 -6.67 3.69
N TYR A 116 10.95 -7.98 3.57
CA TYR A 116 9.64 -8.63 3.55
C TYR A 116 9.12 -9.09 4.92
N LYS A 117 9.78 -8.72 6.03
CA LYS A 117 9.34 -9.12 7.37
C LYS A 117 8.53 -8.03 8.06
N ASN A 118 7.51 -8.45 8.79
CA ASN A 118 6.74 -7.56 9.63
C ASN A 118 7.66 -6.96 10.69
N TRP A 119 7.49 -5.67 10.98
CA TRP A 119 8.14 -5.06 12.12
C TRP A 119 7.36 -5.42 13.38
N THR A 120 7.99 -6.18 14.26
CA THR A 120 7.39 -6.69 15.50
C THR A 120 8.24 -6.29 16.69
N SER A 121 7.60 -6.01 17.83
CA SER A 121 8.33 -5.71 19.05
C SER A 121 9.10 -6.94 19.51
N THR A 122 10.39 -6.73 19.79
CA THR A 122 11.28 -7.80 20.25
C THR A 122 10.95 -8.28 21.67
N GLU A 123 10.27 -7.45 22.47
CA GLU A 123 9.88 -7.77 23.85
C GLU A 123 8.53 -8.51 23.93
N THR A 124 7.52 -8.02 23.21
CA THR A 124 6.13 -8.50 23.36
C THR A 124 5.67 -9.40 22.19
N GLY A 125 6.36 -9.37 21.06
CA GLY A 125 5.93 -10.00 19.82
C GLY A 125 4.76 -9.27 19.14
N GLU A 126 4.38 -8.09 19.61
CA GLU A 126 3.33 -7.28 19.01
C GLU A 126 3.70 -6.83 17.58
N LEU A 127 2.74 -6.89 16.66
CA LEU A 127 2.88 -6.26 15.35
C LEU A 127 2.91 -4.74 15.47
N LEU A 128 4.06 -4.12 15.20
CA LEU A 128 4.20 -2.67 15.13
C LEU A 128 3.75 -2.15 13.76
N PHE A 129 4.22 -2.76 12.67
CA PHE A 129 3.76 -2.40 11.33
C PHE A 129 3.92 -3.57 10.35
N PRO A 130 2.98 -3.75 9.39
CA PRO A 130 3.10 -4.79 8.38
C PRO A 130 4.28 -4.55 7.42
N ALA A 131 4.82 -5.65 6.89
CA ALA A 131 5.92 -5.65 5.94
C ALA A 131 5.54 -5.09 4.56
N GLN A 132 6.57 -4.71 3.78
CA GLN A 132 6.43 -4.60 2.34
C GLN A 132 5.89 -5.90 1.74
N GLN A 133 5.12 -5.77 0.66
CA GLN A 133 4.50 -6.91 -0.01
C GLN A 133 5.17 -7.12 -1.38
N PRO A 134 5.24 -8.36 -1.88
CA PRO A 134 5.69 -8.61 -3.24
C PRO A 134 4.93 -7.78 -4.27
N GLY A 135 5.66 -7.14 -5.18
CA GLY A 135 5.14 -6.18 -6.17
C GLY A 135 5.38 -4.71 -5.80
N SER A 136 5.89 -4.43 -4.60
CA SER A 136 6.23 -3.06 -4.15
C SER A 136 7.67 -2.64 -4.44
N GLU A 137 8.51 -3.54 -4.94
CA GLU A 137 9.96 -3.39 -5.05
C GLU A 137 10.38 -2.20 -5.93
N SER A 138 9.56 -1.90 -6.94
CA SER A 138 9.79 -0.77 -7.87
C SER A 138 9.88 0.59 -7.17
N GLY A 139 9.32 0.74 -5.97
CA GLY A 139 9.42 1.97 -5.19
C GLY A 139 10.37 1.89 -3.99
N TRP A 140 11.03 0.76 -3.75
CA TRP A 140 11.93 0.61 -2.60
C TRP A 140 13.14 1.53 -2.64
N GLU A 141 13.55 1.96 -3.83
CA GLU A 141 14.63 2.94 -4.01
C GLU A 141 14.35 4.31 -3.38
N HIS A 142 13.09 4.60 -2.99
CA HIS A 142 12.70 5.84 -2.31
C HIS A 142 12.64 5.69 -0.79
N LEU A 143 12.25 4.51 -0.29
CA LEU A 143 12.09 4.25 1.15
C LEU A 143 13.36 3.66 1.78
N MET A 144 14.14 2.91 1.00
CA MET A 144 15.29 2.12 1.44
C MET A 144 16.57 2.55 0.69
N ASP A 145 16.71 3.85 0.47
CA ASP A 145 17.75 4.47 -0.37
C ASP A 145 19.15 4.55 0.28
N GLY A 146 19.31 3.95 1.46
CA GLY A 146 20.49 4.09 2.30
C GLY A 146 20.43 5.29 3.25
N THR A 147 19.27 5.94 3.36
CA THR A 147 18.96 6.94 4.37
C THR A 147 17.59 6.68 5.02
N VAL A 148 17.29 7.41 6.10
CA VAL A 148 15.98 7.33 6.74
C VAL A 148 15.03 8.28 6.01
N PHE A 149 13.87 7.77 5.63
CA PHE A 149 12.84 8.58 4.97
C PHE A 149 12.42 9.77 5.85
N GLN A 150 12.61 10.97 5.31
CA GLN A 150 12.60 12.22 6.08
C GLN A 150 11.31 12.43 6.91
N PRO A 151 10.09 12.20 6.39
CA PRO A 151 8.87 12.36 7.19
C PRO A 151 8.88 11.54 8.49
N GLY A 152 9.40 10.31 8.46
CA GLY A 152 9.54 9.48 9.65
C GLY A 152 10.55 10.06 10.65
N SER A 153 11.71 10.48 10.15
CA SER A 153 12.74 11.15 10.96
C SER A 153 12.19 12.42 11.63
N ASP A 154 11.55 13.30 10.87
CA ASP A 154 11.08 14.60 11.33
C ASP A 154 9.92 14.46 12.34
N PHE A 155 9.05 13.46 12.16
CA PHE A 155 8.01 13.12 13.13
C PHE A 155 8.61 12.87 14.52
N PHE A 156 9.61 12.00 14.62
CA PHE A 156 10.21 11.69 15.93
C PHE A 156 11.07 12.83 16.47
N LEU A 157 11.87 13.49 15.62
CA LEU A 157 12.73 14.60 16.06
C LEU A 157 11.92 15.77 16.61
N TYR A 158 10.84 16.15 15.95
CA TYR A 158 10.14 17.40 16.25
C TYR A 158 8.83 17.20 17.02
N GLN A 159 8.13 16.09 16.84
CA GLN A 159 6.85 15.84 17.52
C GLN A 159 7.02 14.99 18.78
N VAL A 160 7.98 14.06 18.81
CA VAL A 160 8.19 13.15 19.95
C VAL A 160 9.32 13.62 20.86
N TYR A 161 10.52 13.88 20.33
CA TYR A 161 11.64 14.43 21.09
C TYR A 161 11.52 15.93 21.35
N ASN A 162 10.64 16.63 20.62
CA ASN A 162 10.38 18.06 20.76
C ASN A 162 11.65 18.93 20.57
N TYR A 163 12.49 18.58 19.59
CA TYR A 163 13.56 19.49 19.17
C TYR A 163 12.97 20.75 18.50
N THR A 164 13.55 21.91 18.78
CA THR A 164 13.11 23.20 18.19
C THR A 164 14.14 23.79 17.21
N THR A 165 15.20 23.04 16.91
CA THR A 165 16.26 23.40 15.98
C THR A 165 16.47 22.27 14.99
N VAL A 166 16.92 22.60 13.77
CA VAL A 166 17.22 21.59 12.74
C VAL A 166 18.18 20.54 13.28
N GLN A 167 17.79 19.28 13.15
CA GLN A 167 18.58 18.12 13.52
C GLN A 167 19.06 17.38 12.27
N PRO A 168 20.17 16.62 12.35
CA PRO A 168 20.47 15.61 11.34
C PRO A 168 19.39 14.53 11.31
N SER A 169 19.33 13.75 10.23
CA SER A 169 18.40 12.62 10.11
C SER A 169 18.51 11.68 11.31
N LEU A 170 17.35 11.23 11.79
CA LEU A 170 17.25 10.33 12.93
C LEU A 170 18.08 9.05 12.69
N ARG A 171 18.82 8.64 13.71
CA ARG A 171 19.61 7.40 13.76
C ARG A 171 19.53 6.86 15.17
N VAL A 172 18.80 5.77 15.37
CA VAL A 172 18.53 5.18 16.68
C VAL A 172 18.58 3.67 16.58
N ASN A 173 18.95 2.98 17.67
CA ASN A 173 18.88 1.51 17.63
C ASN A 173 17.42 1.02 17.69
N ALA A 174 17.21 -0.25 17.38
CA ALA A 174 15.88 -0.86 17.34
C ALA A 174 15.07 -0.65 18.64
N THR A 175 15.70 -0.81 19.81
CA THR A 175 15.03 -0.60 21.11
C THR A 175 14.54 0.83 21.28
N GLU A 176 15.36 1.82 20.90
CA GLU A 176 14.96 3.22 20.99
C GLU A 176 13.89 3.56 19.97
N LEU A 177 13.95 3.01 18.74
CA LEU A 177 12.90 3.19 17.73
C LEU A 177 11.56 2.63 18.19
N GLU A 178 11.53 1.43 18.77
CA GLU A 178 10.32 0.85 19.38
C GLU A 178 9.78 1.80 20.48
N ARG A 179 10.65 2.25 21.39
CA ARG A 179 10.28 3.12 22.51
C ARG A 179 9.64 4.44 22.05
N ILE A 180 10.26 5.14 21.11
CA ILE A 180 9.73 6.44 20.62
C ILE A 180 8.48 6.27 19.77
N THR A 181 8.31 5.13 19.10
CA THR A 181 7.08 4.79 18.37
C THR A 181 5.92 4.60 19.34
N ILE A 182 6.14 3.87 20.44
CA ILE A 182 5.14 3.70 21.50
C ILE A 182 4.78 5.05 22.11
N ILE A 183 5.75 5.91 22.42
CA ILE A 183 5.47 7.27 22.92
C ILE A 183 4.65 8.07 21.89
N GLY A 184 4.98 7.97 20.61
CA GLY A 184 4.20 8.61 19.54
C GLY A 184 2.75 8.12 19.48
N ASP A 185 2.50 6.83 19.73
CA ASP A 185 1.14 6.28 19.85
C ASP A 185 0.41 6.79 21.09
N GLU A 186 1.06 6.77 22.25
CA GLU A 186 0.48 7.17 23.54
C GLU A 186 0.18 8.67 23.61
N THR A 187 1.07 9.50 23.04
CA THR A 187 0.94 10.96 23.08
C THR A 187 0.13 11.52 21.91
N ASP A 188 0.02 10.76 20.80
CA ASP A 188 -0.71 11.12 19.58
C ASP A 188 -0.56 12.61 19.20
N PRO A 189 0.68 13.08 18.93
CA PRO A 189 0.94 14.49 18.74
C PRO A 189 0.15 15.02 17.54
N GLY A 190 -0.67 16.05 17.79
CA GLY A 190 -1.56 16.63 16.77
C GLY A 190 -2.81 15.80 16.46
N LEU A 191 -3.12 14.77 17.25
CA LEU A 191 -4.23 13.83 17.02
C LEU A 191 -4.16 13.18 15.63
N GLY A 192 -2.94 12.83 15.22
CA GLY A 192 -2.62 12.35 13.89
C GLY A 192 -3.00 10.89 13.64
N ASN A 193 -3.07 10.08 14.70
CA ASN A 193 -3.56 8.71 14.59
C ASN A 193 -5.08 8.71 14.30
N ALA A 194 -5.46 7.92 13.30
CA ALA A 194 -6.83 7.70 12.87
C ALA A 194 -7.15 6.20 12.84
N VAL A 195 -7.00 5.55 14.00
CA VAL A 195 -7.05 4.08 14.15
C VAL A 195 -8.24 3.59 14.98
N ASN A 196 -9.16 4.48 15.38
CA ASN A 196 -10.34 4.08 16.15
C ASN A 196 -11.30 3.25 15.27
N PRO A 197 -11.57 1.98 15.60
CA PRO A 197 -12.47 1.15 14.81
C PRO A 197 -13.96 1.47 15.03
N ASP A 198 -14.30 2.23 16.08
CA ASP A 198 -15.65 2.71 16.31
C ASP A 198 -16.03 3.81 15.31
N LEU A 199 -16.69 3.40 14.24
CA LEU A 199 -17.24 4.29 13.22
C LEU A 199 -18.75 4.52 13.39
N SER A 200 -19.33 4.09 14.52
CA SER A 200 -20.77 4.21 14.79
C SER A 200 -21.27 5.66 14.69
N PRO A 201 -20.56 6.69 15.18
CA PRO A 201 -20.98 8.08 15.01
C PRO A 201 -21.05 8.54 13.55
N PHE A 202 -20.25 7.95 12.66
CA PHE A 202 -20.30 8.24 11.23
C PHE A 202 -21.44 7.47 10.55
N PHE A 203 -21.51 6.16 10.78
CA PHE A 203 -22.50 5.28 10.14
C PHE A 203 -23.94 5.55 10.59
N SER A 204 -24.16 5.89 11.87
CA SER A 204 -25.51 6.13 12.42
C SER A 204 -26.24 7.31 11.77
N ARG A 205 -25.51 8.19 11.09
CA ARG A 205 -26.07 9.34 10.34
C ARG A 205 -26.19 9.06 8.84
N GLY A 206 -25.88 7.84 8.40
CA GLY A 206 -25.87 7.46 6.98
C GLY A 206 -24.52 7.66 6.28
N GLY A 207 -23.45 8.00 7.00
CA GLY A 207 -22.13 8.26 6.42
C GLY A 207 -21.56 7.07 5.65
N LYS A 208 -21.02 7.30 4.46
CA LYS A 208 -20.41 6.26 3.60
C LYS A 208 -18.89 6.45 3.47
N LEU A 209 -18.13 5.39 3.71
CA LEU A 209 -16.67 5.36 3.57
C LEU A 209 -16.28 4.45 2.41
N LEU A 210 -15.63 5.03 1.40
CA LEU A 210 -14.98 4.28 0.33
C LEU A 210 -13.47 4.44 0.52
N ALA A 211 -12.77 3.34 0.72
CA ALA A 211 -11.31 3.33 0.80
C ALA A 211 -10.73 2.54 -0.37
N TYR A 212 -9.51 2.87 -0.76
CA TYR A 212 -8.73 2.05 -1.68
C TYR A 212 -7.24 2.04 -1.33
N HIS A 213 -6.53 0.98 -1.71
CA HIS A 213 -5.08 0.85 -1.47
C HIS A 213 -4.46 -0.04 -2.54
N GLY A 214 -3.28 0.34 -3.04
CA GLY A 214 -2.55 -0.41 -4.07
C GLY A 214 -1.69 -1.52 -3.49
N THR A 215 -1.69 -2.70 -4.10
CA THR A 215 -0.93 -3.85 -3.57
C THR A 215 0.58 -3.69 -3.70
N GLY A 216 1.04 -2.88 -4.66
CA GLY A 216 2.44 -2.53 -4.88
C GLY A 216 2.86 -1.24 -4.18
N ASP A 217 2.08 -0.74 -3.22
CA ASP A 217 2.43 0.47 -2.46
C ASP A 217 3.68 0.21 -1.60
N SER A 218 4.77 0.86 -1.99
CA SER A 218 6.09 0.78 -1.35
C SER A 218 6.26 1.75 -0.19
N ASN A 219 5.41 2.77 -0.09
CA ASN A 219 5.49 3.80 0.94
C ASN A 219 4.67 3.37 2.16
N ILE A 220 3.44 2.94 1.91
CA ILE A 220 2.50 2.46 2.92
C ILE A 220 2.08 1.05 2.51
N PRO A 221 2.60 -0.01 3.14
CA PRO A 221 2.12 -1.36 2.89
C PRO A 221 0.59 -1.48 2.99
N PHE A 222 -0.05 -1.97 1.94
CA PHE A 222 -1.52 -2.05 1.84
C PHE A 222 -2.18 -2.88 2.94
N VAL A 223 -1.42 -3.81 3.52
CA VAL A 223 -1.83 -4.63 4.66
C VAL A 223 -2.24 -3.75 5.84
N SER A 224 -1.72 -2.53 5.97
CA SER A 224 -2.19 -1.56 6.96
C SER A 224 -3.67 -1.19 6.79
N SER A 225 -4.16 -1.09 5.55
CA SER A 225 -5.59 -0.85 5.27
C SER A 225 -6.44 -2.07 5.56
N THR A 226 -6.00 -3.27 5.18
CA THR A 226 -6.76 -4.50 5.47
C THR A 226 -6.81 -4.78 6.97
N LEU A 227 -5.71 -4.55 7.71
CA LEU A 227 -5.70 -4.62 9.17
C LEU A 227 -6.71 -3.68 9.82
N TYR A 228 -6.83 -2.44 9.35
CA TYR A 228 -7.84 -1.52 9.87
C TYR A 228 -9.26 -1.95 9.50
N TYR A 229 -9.50 -2.43 8.28
CA TYR A 229 -10.78 -2.98 7.87
C TYR A 229 -11.22 -4.13 8.78
N GLU A 230 -10.30 -5.03 9.11
CA GLU A 230 -10.53 -6.16 10.00
C GLU A 230 -10.78 -5.72 11.45
N LYS A 231 -10.10 -4.67 11.94
CA LYS A 231 -10.42 -4.05 13.25
C LYS A 231 -11.83 -3.48 13.31
N VAL A 232 -12.29 -2.83 12.25
CA VAL A 232 -13.69 -2.33 12.15
C VAL A 232 -14.66 -3.52 12.14
N ARG A 233 -14.36 -4.58 11.37
CA ARG A 233 -15.17 -5.81 11.36
C ARG A 233 -15.31 -6.40 12.76
N GLU A 234 -14.21 -6.53 13.49
CA GLU A 234 -14.18 -7.06 14.84
C GLU A 234 -14.97 -6.19 15.83
N PHE A 235 -14.82 -4.86 15.75
CA PHE A 235 -15.57 -3.92 16.57
C PHE A 235 -17.09 -4.07 16.42
N PHE A 236 -17.57 -4.26 15.19
CA PHE A 236 -18.99 -4.53 14.90
C PHE A 236 -19.38 -6.01 15.09
N ASN A 237 -18.63 -6.77 15.90
CA ASN A 237 -18.87 -8.18 16.24
C ASN A 237 -19.04 -9.09 15.00
N SER A 238 -18.29 -8.84 13.94
CA SER A 238 -18.38 -9.58 12.67
C SER A 238 -19.76 -9.54 12.00
N SER A 239 -20.64 -8.61 12.40
CA SER A 239 -21.84 -8.27 11.64
C SER A 239 -21.44 -7.84 10.22
N THR A 240 -22.27 -8.07 9.21
CA THR A 240 -22.01 -7.57 7.86
C THR A 240 -22.72 -6.25 7.57
N ALA A 241 -23.60 -5.78 8.47
CA ALA A 241 -24.41 -4.57 8.25
C ALA A 241 -23.56 -3.30 8.05
N TRP A 242 -22.40 -3.20 8.69
CA TRP A 242 -21.50 -2.05 8.50
C TRP A 242 -20.91 -1.99 7.09
N ARG A 243 -20.92 -3.09 6.31
CA ARG A 243 -20.47 -3.11 4.90
C ARG A 243 -21.38 -2.30 3.99
N ASP A 244 -22.57 -1.94 4.45
CA ASP A 244 -23.46 -0.98 3.76
C ASP A 244 -23.02 0.47 3.96
N SER A 245 -21.97 0.70 4.77
CA SER A 245 -21.38 2.01 5.04
C SER A 245 -19.86 2.07 4.87
N TYR A 246 -19.16 0.93 4.75
CA TYR A 246 -17.71 0.92 4.49
C TYR A 246 -17.29 -0.16 3.47
N ARG A 247 -16.64 0.28 2.39
CA ARG A 247 -16.01 -0.57 1.37
C ARG A 247 -14.53 -0.22 1.25
N LEU A 248 -13.68 -1.25 1.18
CA LEU A 248 -12.26 -1.13 0.86
C LEU A 248 -12.02 -1.83 -0.48
N PHE A 249 -11.36 -1.17 -1.42
CA PHE A 249 -10.92 -1.73 -2.70
C PHE A 249 -9.40 -1.89 -2.69
N VAL A 250 -8.92 -3.13 -2.79
CA VAL A 250 -7.49 -3.40 -2.96
C VAL A 250 -7.21 -3.45 -4.47
N ILE A 251 -6.28 -2.61 -4.94
CA ILE A 251 -6.01 -2.40 -6.37
C ILE A 251 -4.71 -3.11 -6.74
N PRO A 252 -4.77 -4.22 -7.49
CA PRO A 252 -3.56 -4.95 -7.80
C PRO A 252 -2.60 -4.19 -8.70
N GLY A 253 -1.31 -4.27 -8.39
CA GLY A 253 -0.22 -3.61 -9.13
C GLY A 253 -0.15 -2.08 -8.97
N MET A 254 -1.15 -1.45 -8.34
CA MET A 254 -1.07 -0.02 -8.05
C MET A 254 -0.03 0.21 -6.95
N GLY A 255 0.86 1.17 -7.16
CA GLY A 255 1.81 1.64 -6.15
C GLY A 255 1.18 2.63 -5.18
N HIS A 256 1.98 3.58 -4.69
CA HIS A 256 1.50 4.62 -3.77
C HIS A 256 0.59 5.62 -4.48
N CYS A 257 -0.73 5.37 -4.37
CA CYS A 257 -1.83 6.09 -5.03
C CYS A 257 -1.90 6.00 -6.56
N GLN A 258 -0.80 5.64 -7.24
CA GLN A 258 -0.65 5.41 -8.69
C GLN A 258 0.31 4.25 -8.93
N GLY A 259 0.37 3.73 -10.15
CA GLY A 259 1.50 2.96 -10.61
C GLY A 259 1.15 2.06 -11.77
N ASN A 260 1.51 0.80 -11.65
CA ASN A 260 1.38 -0.19 -12.73
C ASN A 260 -0.01 -0.84 -12.78
N GLY A 261 -0.83 -0.67 -11.74
CA GLY A 261 -2.18 -1.20 -11.64
C GLY A 261 -3.23 -0.41 -12.43
N ALA A 262 -4.46 -0.92 -12.43
CA ALA A 262 -5.62 -0.25 -13.01
C ALA A 262 -6.13 0.90 -12.11
N ASP A 263 -5.31 1.94 -11.98
CA ASP A 263 -5.42 3.07 -11.05
C ASP A 263 -6.19 4.29 -11.59
N GLY A 264 -6.65 4.24 -12.84
CA GLY A 264 -7.58 5.18 -13.44
C GLY A 264 -9.01 4.94 -12.98
N LEU A 265 -9.30 5.22 -11.71
CA LEU A 265 -10.62 5.06 -11.09
C LEU A 265 -11.20 6.33 -10.46
N GLY A 266 -10.67 7.52 -10.79
CA GLY A 266 -11.09 8.76 -10.16
C GLY A 266 -10.57 8.91 -8.72
N GLY A 267 -9.29 8.59 -8.49
CA GLY A 267 -8.65 8.60 -7.16
C GLY A 267 -8.13 9.98 -6.68
N SER A 268 -7.23 9.96 -5.68
CA SER A 268 -6.64 11.14 -5.02
C SER A 268 -5.63 11.92 -5.86
N ILE A 269 -5.12 11.33 -6.93
CA ILE A 269 -4.04 11.84 -7.79
C ILE A 269 -4.53 12.28 -9.17
N GLN A 270 -5.84 12.53 -9.30
CA GLN A 270 -6.44 12.97 -10.55
C GLN A 270 -5.80 14.26 -11.06
N SER A 271 -5.34 14.25 -12.31
CA SER A 271 -4.86 15.44 -13.02
C SER A 271 -5.76 15.77 -14.21
N ASP A 272 -5.80 17.03 -14.64
CA ASP A 272 -6.51 17.43 -15.86
C ASP A 272 -5.94 16.73 -17.12
N ASP A 273 -6.73 16.58 -18.18
CA ASP A 273 -6.30 15.95 -19.44
C ASP A 273 -5.13 16.72 -20.09
N SER A 274 -5.04 18.04 -19.90
CA SER A 274 -3.89 18.84 -20.35
C SER A 274 -2.57 18.46 -19.66
N GLN A 275 -2.63 17.76 -18.53
CA GLN A 275 -1.51 17.21 -17.78
C GLN A 275 -1.39 15.69 -17.95
N GLY A 276 -2.12 15.11 -18.90
CA GLY A 276 -2.13 13.67 -19.19
C GLY A 276 -3.27 12.89 -18.52
N GLY A 277 -4.12 13.52 -17.71
CA GLY A 277 -5.34 12.87 -17.20
C GLY A 277 -5.08 11.69 -16.25
N ASN A 278 -3.92 11.62 -15.61
CA ASN A 278 -3.55 10.51 -14.72
C ASN A 278 -4.57 10.35 -13.57
N GLY A 279 -4.85 9.10 -13.18
CA GLY A 279 -5.79 8.76 -12.10
C GLY A 279 -7.27 9.06 -12.37
N GLN A 280 -7.63 9.73 -13.48
CA GLN A 280 -9.03 9.90 -13.88
C GLN A 280 -9.64 8.57 -14.32
N SER A 281 -10.96 8.46 -14.25
CA SER A 281 -11.70 7.30 -14.75
C SER A 281 -11.75 7.27 -16.29
N MET A 282 -11.78 6.06 -16.87
CA MET A 282 -11.88 5.88 -18.32
C MET A 282 -13.26 6.31 -18.86
N ILE A 283 -14.29 6.23 -18.03
CA ILE A 283 -15.65 6.70 -18.33
C ILE A 283 -16.12 7.46 -17.08
N PHE A 284 -16.69 8.65 -17.28
CA PHE A 284 -17.17 9.48 -16.18
C PHE A 284 -18.57 9.03 -15.72
N ASP A 285 -18.62 7.86 -15.09
CA ASP A 285 -19.82 7.30 -14.45
C ASP A 285 -19.49 6.61 -13.12
N ALA A 286 -20.52 6.21 -12.38
CA ALA A 286 -20.36 5.62 -11.05
C ALA A 286 -19.87 4.17 -11.04
N ASP A 287 -19.70 3.52 -12.20
CA ASP A 287 -19.15 2.17 -12.32
C ASP A 287 -17.64 2.20 -12.59
N HIS A 288 -17.08 3.34 -13.03
CA HIS A 288 -15.66 3.51 -13.33
C HIS A 288 -14.97 4.56 -12.44
N ASP A 289 -15.73 5.43 -11.78
CA ASP A 289 -15.22 6.54 -10.99
C ASP A 289 -15.60 6.42 -9.50
N ALA A 290 -14.62 6.36 -8.61
CA ALA A 290 -14.80 6.17 -7.18
C ALA A 290 -15.47 7.36 -6.49
N VAL A 291 -15.28 8.58 -6.99
CA VAL A 291 -15.99 9.76 -6.47
C VAL A 291 -17.46 9.69 -6.87
N LEU A 292 -17.75 9.38 -8.14
CA LEU A 292 -19.13 9.24 -8.59
C LEU A 292 -19.84 8.01 -7.98
N ALA A 293 -19.11 6.92 -7.75
CA ALA A 293 -19.60 5.76 -7.01
C ALA A 293 -19.99 6.13 -5.57
N LEU A 294 -19.15 6.93 -4.90
CA LEU A 294 -19.42 7.43 -3.56
C LEU A 294 -20.63 8.37 -3.54
N ILE A 295 -20.75 9.28 -4.51
CA ILE A 295 -21.93 10.16 -4.65
C ILE A 295 -23.20 9.32 -4.82
N ARG A 296 -23.19 8.36 -5.76
CA ARG A 296 -24.33 7.43 -5.97
C ARG A 296 -24.68 6.66 -4.70
N TRP A 297 -23.68 6.26 -3.92
CA TRP A 297 -23.90 5.53 -2.67
C TRP A 297 -24.49 6.41 -1.57
N VAL A 298 -24.02 7.65 -1.41
CA VAL A 298 -24.54 8.60 -0.42
C VAL A 298 -25.96 9.04 -0.78
N GLU A 299 -26.21 9.41 -2.04
CA GLU A 299 -27.48 10.02 -2.44
C GLU A 299 -28.60 8.99 -2.69
N ASN A 300 -28.26 7.78 -3.16
CA ASN A 300 -29.24 6.77 -3.57
C ASN A 300 -29.14 5.45 -2.79
N ASP A 301 -28.26 5.36 -1.79
CA ASP A 301 -28.00 4.13 -1.01
C ASP A 301 -27.57 2.91 -1.86
N THR A 302 -26.98 3.18 -3.03
CA THR A 302 -26.49 2.14 -3.95
C THR A 302 -24.98 1.95 -3.76
N ALA A 303 -24.61 1.00 -2.89
CA ALA A 303 -23.21 0.66 -2.64
C ALA A 303 -22.52 0.10 -3.91
N PRO A 304 -21.26 0.49 -4.18
CA PRO A 304 -20.50 -0.11 -5.29
C PRO A 304 -20.19 -1.58 -4.98
N THR A 305 -20.68 -2.48 -5.82
CA THR A 305 -20.34 -3.91 -5.78
C THR A 305 -19.01 -4.21 -6.47
N SER A 306 -18.59 -3.32 -7.36
CA SER A 306 -17.29 -3.30 -8.03
C SER A 306 -17.04 -1.89 -8.59
N ILE A 307 -15.79 -1.61 -8.99
CA ILE A 307 -15.42 -0.43 -9.78
C ILE A 307 -14.53 -0.93 -10.93
N ILE A 308 -14.71 -0.42 -12.14
CA ILE A 308 -13.84 -0.76 -13.28
C ILE A 308 -12.73 0.28 -13.34
N GLY A 309 -11.50 -0.15 -13.01
CA GLY A 309 -10.30 0.68 -13.15
C GLY A 309 -9.65 0.48 -14.52
N ALA A 310 -8.87 1.48 -14.95
CA ALA A 310 -8.04 1.40 -16.14
C ALA A 310 -6.57 1.65 -15.82
N LYS A 311 -5.66 0.91 -16.46
CA LYS A 311 -4.28 1.31 -16.61
C LYS A 311 -4.15 2.07 -17.92
N TYR A 312 -3.56 3.26 -17.88
CA TYR A 312 -3.29 4.04 -19.09
C TYR A 312 -1.88 3.84 -19.60
N VAL A 313 -1.73 3.85 -20.92
CA VAL A 313 -0.43 3.79 -21.59
C VAL A 313 0.44 4.95 -21.11
N ASN A 314 1.62 4.65 -20.56
CA ASN A 314 2.54 5.63 -19.95
C ASN A 314 1.88 6.53 -18.88
N SER A 315 0.88 6.00 -18.15
CA SER A 315 0.10 6.76 -17.17
C SER A 315 -0.53 8.04 -17.75
N ASN A 316 -0.86 8.01 -19.04
CA ASN A 316 -1.47 9.12 -19.74
C ASN A 316 -2.78 8.69 -20.39
N ARG A 317 -3.90 9.17 -19.84
CA ARG A 317 -5.26 8.88 -20.30
C ARG A 317 -5.47 9.22 -21.77
N THR A 318 -4.83 10.28 -22.26
CA THR A 318 -4.94 10.69 -23.67
C THR A 318 -4.23 9.73 -24.64
N ALA A 319 -3.32 8.88 -24.14
CA ALA A 319 -2.66 7.83 -24.90
C ALA A 319 -3.50 6.53 -25.00
N GLY A 320 -4.63 6.46 -24.29
CA GLY A 320 -5.55 5.33 -24.30
C GLY A 320 -5.36 4.35 -23.14
N VAL A 321 -6.32 3.44 -23.01
CA VAL A 321 -6.32 2.36 -22.01
C VAL A 321 -5.39 1.24 -22.49
N GLU A 322 -4.43 0.87 -21.66
CA GLU A 322 -3.55 -0.28 -21.85
C GLU A 322 -4.26 -1.58 -21.47
N TYR A 323 -4.88 -1.60 -20.29
CA TYR A 323 -5.77 -2.68 -19.84
C TYR A 323 -6.76 -2.15 -18.80
N SER A 324 -7.81 -2.92 -18.51
CA SER A 324 -8.82 -2.61 -17.48
C SER A 324 -9.06 -3.81 -16.56
N ARG A 325 -9.44 -3.54 -15.32
CA ARG A 325 -9.73 -4.57 -14.30
C ARG A 325 -11.01 -4.25 -13.55
N VAL A 326 -11.76 -5.29 -13.19
CA VAL A 326 -12.77 -5.17 -12.15
C VAL A 326 -12.07 -5.10 -10.79
N LEU A 327 -12.32 -4.04 -10.04
CA LEU A 327 -11.83 -3.83 -8.68
C LEU A 327 -12.95 -4.26 -7.72
N CYS A 328 -12.61 -5.17 -6.82
CA CYS A 328 -13.57 -5.83 -5.96
C CYS A 328 -13.48 -5.30 -4.52
N PRO A 329 -14.61 -5.24 -3.80
CA PRO A 329 -14.61 -4.87 -2.41
C PRO A 329 -13.99 -5.99 -1.58
N TYR A 330 -12.91 -5.69 -0.87
CA TYR A 330 -12.24 -6.59 0.06
C TYR A 330 -13.26 -7.24 1.03
N PRO A 331 -13.19 -8.57 1.28
CA PRO A 331 -12.10 -9.48 0.92
C PRO A 331 -12.24 -10.16 -0.46
N GLN A 332 -13.17 -9.73 -1.31
CA GLN A 332 -13.25 -10.28 -2.67
C GLN A 332 -12.08 -9.82 -3.53
N GLU A 333 -11.74 -10.65 -4.50
CA GLU A 333 -10.69 -10.38 -5.48
C GLU A 333 -11.24 -10.51 -6.89
N GLY A 334 -10.68 -9.75 -7.84
CA GLY A 334 -11.00 -9.94 -9.26
C GLY A 334 -10.33 -11.20 -9.77
N LYS A 335 -11.07 -12.29 -9.93
CA LYS A 335 -10.57 -13.57 -10.45
C LYS A 335 -10.77 -13.63 -11.96
N TYR A 336 -9.75 -14.02 -12.69
CA TYR A 336 -9.83 -14.25 -14.12
C TYR A 336 -10.74 -15.45 -14.43
N ILE A 337 -11.74 -15.24 -15.29
CA ILE A 337 -12.74 -16.26 -15.67
C ILE A 337 -12.63 -16.70 -17.14
N GLY A 338 -11.71 -16.09 -17.91
CA GLY A 338 -11.46 -16.40 -19.33
C GLY A 338 -11.72 -15.22 -20.26
N GLY A 339 -11.20 -15.33 -21.50
CA GLY A 339 -11.35 -14.30 -22.53
C GLY A 339 -10.06 -13.51 -22.77
N ASP A 340 -10.18 -12.21 -22.98
CA ASP A 340 -9.05 -11.29 -23.15
C ASP A 340 -8.66 -10.73 -21.78
N SER A 341 -7.51 -11.16 -21.25
CA SER A 341 -7.02 -10.72 -19.95
C SER A 341 -6.72 -9.23 -19.88
N SER A 342 -6.69 -8.47 -20.98
CA SER A 342 -6.58 -7.01 -20.93
C SER A 342 -7.90 -6.30 -20.58
N THR A 343 -9.02 -7.03 -20.51
CA THR A 343 -10.37 -6.45 -20.35
C THR A 343 -11.01 -6.79 -19.00
N ALA A 344 -11.68 -5.81 -18.39
CA ALA A 344 -12.37 -6.01 -17.11
C ALA A 344 -13.47 -7.09 -17.18
N THR A 345 -14.08 -7.31 -18.34
CA THR A 345 -15.12 -8.34 -18.56
C THR A 345 -14.63 -9.77 -18.44
N SER A 346 -13.31 -9.97 -18.45
CA SER A 346 -12.69 -11.29 -18.25
C SER A 346 -12.43 -11.63 -16.79
N TYR A 347 -12.90 -10.80 -15.86
CA TYR A 347 -12.71 -10.98 -14.42
C TYR A 347 -14.05 -10.88 -13.68
N GLU A 348 -14.17 -11.57 -12.55
CA GLU A 348 -15.34 -11.54 -11.67
C GLU A 348 -14.90 -11.40 -10.22
N CYS A 349 -15.67 -10.67 -9.41
CA CYS A 349 -15.44 -10.58 -7.97
C CYS A 349 -15.87 -11.88 -7.29
N GLN A 350 -14.91 -12.57 -6.67
CA GLN A 350 -15.12 -13.84 -5.96
C GLN A 350 -14.62 -13.78 -4.52
#